data_AF-A0A7S1CH48-F1
#
_entry.id   AF-A0A7S1CH48-F1
#
_cell.length_a   1.000
_cell.length_b   1.000
_cell.length_c   1.000
_cell.angle_alpha   90.00
_cell.angle_beta   90.00
_cell.angle_gamma   90.00
#
_symmetry.space_group_name_H-M   'P 1'
#
loop_
_entity.id
_entity.type
_entity.pdbx_description
1 polymer ?
#
loop_
_entity_poly.entity_id
_entity_poly.type
_entity_poly.pdbx_seq_one_letter_code
_entity_poly.pdbx_strand_id
1 'polypeptide(L)'
;DDDDDDDEDDMLAVEIAAAKEAARKEAEESAEREARAMEDRKRARAAAARAMKQREAAKALSADVKSIPVGAVTTVMLEEETARAAAARDPPEGSELVVAMTCLIAGLPPTWAAARELLASGSAPDRLASVNPRSLSDDVFKKLRAVAKNPDPLIDASRASRLPTIEILAK
;
A
#
# COMPACT_ATOMS: atom_id res chain seq x y z
N ASP A 1 21.90 -26.65 85.16
CA ASP A 1 22.66 -26.31 83.95
C ASP A 1 22.22 -27.23 82.82
N ASP A 2 20.95 -27.15 82.42
CA ASP A 2 20.35 -27.92 81.30
C ASP A 2 19.17 -27.12 80.67
N ASP A 3 19.33 -25.81 80.45
CA ASP A 3 18.25 -24.94 79.91
C ASP A 3 18.69 -24.14 78.65
N ASP A 4 19.72 -24.58 77.91
CA ASP A 4 20.28 -23.83 76.76
C ASP A 4 19.98 -24.47 75.38
N ASP A 5 19.17 -25.53 75.29
CA ASP A 5 18.96 -26.26 74.02
C ASP A 5 17.71 -25.83 73.21
N ASP A 6 16.83 -24.97 73.74
CA ASP A 6 15.57 -24.58 73.09
C ASP A 6 15.72 -23.49 72.00
N ASP A 7 16.84 -22.76 71.95
CA ASP A 7 17.04 -21.66 71.00
C ASP A 7 17.49 -22.12 69.59
N GLU A 8 18.01 -23.35 69.46
CA GLU A 8 18.46 -23.88 68.16
C GLU A 8 17.29 -24.32 67.26
N ASP A 9 16.24 -24.87 67.84
CA ASP A 9 15.06 -25.34 67.10
C ASP A 9 14.26 -24.18 66.49
N ASP A 10 14.22 -23.02 67.15
CA ASP A 10 13.54 -21.82 66.65
C ASP A 10 14.27 -21.18 65.46
N MET A 11 15.60 -21.23 65.40
CA MET A 11 16.35 -20.76 64.23
C MET A 11 16.13 -21.64 63.00
N LEU A 12 16.09 -22.97 63.19
CA LEU A 12 15.82 -23.92 62.10
C LEU A 12 14.40 -23.74 61.54
N ALA A 13 13.42 -23.43 62.39
CA ALA A 13 12.05 -23.16 61.96
C ALA A 13 11.97 -21.94 61.02
N VAL A 14 12.74 -20.88 61.29
CA VAL A 14 12.81 -19.66 60.46
C VAL A 14 13.48 -19.94 59.12
N GLU A 15 14.58 -20.68 59.10
CA GLU A 15 15.27 -21.05 57.84
C GLU A 15 14.39 -21.93 56.95
N ILE A 16 13.68 -22.91 57.53
CA ILE A 16 12.74 -23.77 56.80
C ILE A 16 11.56 -22.96 56.25
N ALA A 17 11.05 -21.99 57.01
CA ALA A 17 9.98 -21.11 56.56
C ALA A 17 10.44 -20.23 55.38
N ALA A 18 11.63 -19.65 55.47
CA ALA A 18 12.23 -18.84 54.40
C ALA A 18 12.50 -19.66 53.13
N ALA A 19 13.00 -20.90 53.27
CA ALA A 19 13.22 -21.81 52.14
C ALA A 19 11.91 -22.21 51.46
N LYS A 20 10.84 -22.46 52.23
CA LYS A 20 9.50 -22.75 51.69
C LYS A 20 8.90 -21.55 50.96
N GLU A 21 9.09 -20.34 51.48
CA GLU A 21 8.62 -19.13 50.82
C GLU A 21 9.38 -18.86 49.50
N ALA A 22 10.70 -19.05 49.50
CA ALA A 22 11.52 -18.95 48.30
C ALA A 22 11.09 -19.98 47.23
N ALA A 23 10.90 -21.24 47.62
CA ALA A 23 10.45 -22.30 46.71
C ALA A 23 9.04 -22.01 46.14
N ARG A 24 8.14 -21.46 46.96
CA ARG A 24 6.81 -21.05 46.50
C ARG A 24 6.89 -19.92 45.48
N LYS A 25 7.73 -18.92 45.73
CA LYS A 25 7.93 -17.77 44.83
C LYS A 25 8.53 -18.20 43.49
N GLU A 26 9.50 -19.11 43.50
CA GLU A 26 10.08 -19.67 42.26
C GLU A 26 9.06 -20.50 41.47
N ALA A 27 8.22 -21.29 42.15
CA ALA A 27 7.17 -22.06 41.51
C ALA A 27 6.11 -21.16 40.86
N GLU A 28 5.73 -20.07 41.53
CA GLU A 28 4.78 -19.09 40.99
C GLU A 28 5.34 -18.35 39.77
N GLU A 29 6.60 -17.93 39.82
CA GLU A 29 7.26 -17.27 38.69
C GLU A 29 7.46 -18.22 37.50
N SER A 30 7.77 -19.50 37.77
CA SER A 30 7.86 -20.55 36.75
C SER A 30 6.51 -20.79 36.07
N ALA A 31 5.43 -20.91 36.85
CA ALA A 31 4.08 -21.07 36.33
C ALA A 31 3.64 -19.86 35.49
N GLU A 32 3.98 -18.64 35.90
CA GLU A 32 3.64 -17.43 35.14
C GLU A 32 4.40 -17.37 33.81
N ARG A 33 5.69 -17.75 33.79
CA ARG A 33 6.48 -17.82 32.55
C ARG A 33 5.92 -18.86 31.57
N GLU A 34 5.51 -20.03 32.07
CA GLU A 34 4.89 -21.07 31.24
C GLU A 34 3.53 -20.63 30.68
N ALA A 35 2.71 -19.94 31.48
CA ALA A 35 1.43 -19.39 31.04
C ALA A 35 1.61 -18.35 29.93
N ARG A 36 2.56 -17.43 30.07
CA ARG A 36 2.90 -16.44 29.03
C ARG A 36 3.39 -17.12 27.75
N ALA A 37 4.29 -18.11 27.87
CA ALA A 37 4.79 -18.87 26.72
C ALA A 37 3.68 -19.64 25.98
N MET A 38 2.68 -20.16 26.70
CA MET A 38 1.52 -20.81 26.10
C MET A 38 0.63 -19.82 25.33
N GLU A 39 0.41 -18.63 25.88
CA GLU A 39 -0.39 -17.59 25.22
C GLU A 39 0.30 -17.08 23.94
N ASP A 40 1.61 -16.86 23.98
CA ASP A 40 2.39 -16.45 22.81
C ASP A 40 2.37 -17.50 21.70
N ARG A 41 2.50 -18.79 22.06
CA ARG A 41 2.33 -19.89 21.09
C ARG A 41 0.94 -19.90 20.47
N LYS A 42 -0.10 -19.61 21.24
CA LYS A 42 -1.49 -19.52 20.75
C LYS A 42 -1.67 -18.35 19.78
N ARG A 43 -1.12 -17.17 20.11
CA ARG A 43 -1.14 -15.98 19.24
C ARG A 43 -0.37 -16.22 17.94
N ALA A 44 0.81 -16.84 18.02
CA ALA A 44 1.62 -17.19 16.85
C ALA A 44 0.89 -18.14 15.89
N ARG A 45 0.22 -19.18 16.42
CA ARG A 45 -0.59 -20.10 15.60
C ARG A 45 -1.77 -19.40 14.92
N ALA A 46 -2.46 -18.52 15.64
CA ALA A 46 -3.57 -17.75 15.07
C ALA A 46 -3.11 -16.79 13.95
N ALA A 47 -1.95 -16.15 14.13
CA ALA A 47 -1.34 -15.30 13.10
C ALA A 47 -0.95 -16.10 11.86
N ALA A 48 -0.32 -17.26 12.03
CA ALA A 48 0.05 -18.15 10.92
C ALA A 48 -1.17 -18.64 10.13
N ALA A 49 -2.27 -18.99 10.81
CA ALA A 49 -3.51 -19.40 10.15
C ALA A 49 -4.13 -18.26 9.33
N ARG A 50 -4.12 -17.02 9.84
CA ARG A 50 -4.59 -15.84 9.09
C ARG A 50 -3.74 -15.57 7.86
N ALA A 51 -2.41 -15.69 7.98
CA ALA A 51 -1.49 -15.52 6.87
C ALA A 51 -1.71 -16.57 5.76
N MET A 52 -1.94 -17.84 6.11
CA MET A 52 -2.28 -18.87 5.13
C MET A 52 -3.60 -18.57 4.40
N LYS A 53 -4.65 -18.16 5.14
CA LYS A 53 -5.95 -17.82 4.54
C LYS A 53 -5.85 -16.62 3.59
N GLN A 54 -5.07 -15.60 3.93
CA GLN A 54 -4.81 -14.46 3.05
C GLN A 54 -4.06 -14.88 1.78
N ARG A 55 -3.09 -15.81 1.90
CA ARG A 55 -2.34 -16.33 0.76
C ARG A 55 -3.21 -17.16 -0.18
N GLU A 56 -4.12 -17.97 0.34
CA GLU A 56 -5.12 -18.68 -0.48
C GLU A 56 -6.08 -17.74 -1.18
N ALA A 57 -6.60 -16.73 -0.47
CA ALA A 57 -7.47 -15.71 -1.07
C ALA A 57 -6.76 -14.94 -2.20
N ALA A 58 -5.49 -14.55 -1.99
CA ALA A 58 -4.69 -13.92 -3.03
C ALA A 58 -4.45 -14.84 -4.24
N LYS A 59 -4.24 -16.15 -4.00
CA LYS A 59 -4.07 -17.14 -5.07
C LYS A 59 -5.36 -17.33 -5.88
N ALA A 60 -6.52 -17.39 -5.21
CA ALA A 60 -7.82 -17.45 -5.86
C ALA A 60 -8.09 -16.19 -6.71
N LEU A 61 -7.83 -15.01 -6.16
CA LEU A 61 -7.99 -13.75 -6.89
C LEU A 61 -7.08 -13.69 -8.14
N SER A 62 -5.85 -14.20 -8.04
CA SER A 62 -4.91 -14.25 -9.16
C SER A 62 -5.28 -15.27 -10.26
N ALA A 63 -6.11 -16.27 -9.92
CA ALA A 63 -6.61 -17.24 -10.88
C ALA A 63 -7.75 -16.65 -11.72
N ASP A 64 -8.66 -15.89 -11.10
CA ASP A 64 -9.76 -15.21 -11.80
C ASP A 64 -9.28 -14.06 -12.70
N VAL A 65 -8.21 -13.35 -12.33
CA VAL A 65 -7.65 -12.28 -13.17
C VAL A 65 -7.09 -12.82 -14.50
N LYS A 66 -6.70 -14.10 -14.57
CA LYS A 66 -6.23 -14.73 -15.81
C LYS A 66 -7.35 -15.12 -16.78
N SER A 67 -8.62 -15.13 -16.34
CA SER A 67 -9.77 -15.48 -17.17
C SER A 67 -10.61 -14.29 -17.61
N ILE A 68 -10.27 -13.07 -17.20
CA ILE A 68 -10.91 -11.87 -17.76
C ILE A 68 -10.23 -11.59 -19.10
N PRO A 69 -10.92 -11.72 -20.25
CA PRO A 69 -10.38 -11.22 -21.50
C PRO A 69 -10.20 -9.71 -21.34
N VAL A 70 -8.93 -9.29 -21.19
CA VAL A 70 -8.52 -7.89 -21.01
C VAL A 70 -9.06 -6.99 -22.14
N GLY A 71 -9.47 -7.57 -23.27
CA GLY A 71 -10.08 -6.86 -24.39
C GLY A 71 -11.60 -6.66 -24.36
N ALA A 72 -12.34 -7.14 -23.35
CA ALA A 72 -13.82 -7.02 -23.33
C ALA A 72 -14.35 -6.11 -22.21
N VAL A 73 -13.64 -5.98 -21.08
CA VAL A 73 -14.13 -5.19 -19.92
C VAL A 73 -13.73 -3.71 -20.02
N THR A 74 -12.73 -3.36 -20.83
CA THR A 74 -12.31 -1.97 -21.06
C THR A 74 -13.09 -1.29 -22.19
N THR A 75 -13.54 -2.03 -23.20
CA THR A 75 -13.95 -1.43 -24.48
C THR A 75 -15.33 -0.76 -24.47
N VAL A 76 -16.24 -1.14 -23.56
CA VAL A 76 -17.65 -0.71 -23.65
C VAL A 76 -17.98 0.51 -22.78
N MET A 77 -17.16 0.87 -21.78
CA MET A 77 -17.32 2.13 -21.02
C MET A 77 -16.38 3.27 -21.49
N LEU A 78 -15.36 2.97 -22.31
CA LEU A 78 -14.33 3.94 -22.67
C LEU A 78 -14.78 4.99 -23.71
N GLU A 79 -15.56 4.66 -24.75
CA GLU A 79 -15.75 5.62 -25.85
C GLU A 79 -16.51 6.90 -25.44
N GLU A 80 -17.61 6.77 -24.70
CA GLU A 80 -18.37 7.94 -24.27
C GLU A 80 -17.64 8.74 -23.18
N GLU A 81 -16.98 8.06 -22.24
CA GLU A 81 -16.20 8.71 -21.19
C GLU A 81 -14.92 9.37 -21.74
N THR A 82 -14.25 8.75 -22.72
CA THR A 82 -13.09 9.34 -23.40
C THR A 82 -13.49 10.54 -24.24
N ALA A 83 -14.65 10.48 -24.93
CA ALA A 83 -15.19 11.64 -25.64
C ALA A 83 -15.55 12.79 -24.69
N ARG A 84 -16.20 12.50 -23.55
CA ARG A 84 -16.49 13.51 -22.52
C ARG A 84 -15.21 14.09 -21.92
N ALA A 85 -14.21 13.25 -21.62
CA ALA A 85 -12.92 13.70 -21.10
C ALA A 85 -12.14 14.55 -22.12
N ALA A 86 -12.17 14.18 -23.41
CA ALA A 86 -11.55 14.97 -24.48
C ALA A 86 -12.23 16.34 -24.68
N ALA A 87 -13.56 16.39 -24.49
CA ALA A 87 -14.34 17.63 -24.55
C ALA A 87 -14.18 18.51 -23.30
N ALA A 88 -13.77 17.94 -22.16
CA ALA A 88 -13.63 18.68 -20.92
C ALA A 88 -12.48 19.71 -20.99
N ARG A 89 -12.80 20.95 -20.60
CA ARG A 89 -11.82 22.05 -20.57
C ARG A 89 -10.74 21.81 -19.50
N ASP A 90 -11.15 21.22 -18.38
CA ASP A 90 -10.32 20.89 -17.23
C ASP A 90 -10.34 19.36 -17.01
N PRO A 91 -9.25 18.77 -16.48
CA PRO A 91 -9.25 17.36 -16.12
C PRO A 91 -10.33 17.10 -15.05
N PRO A 92 -11.09 16.00 -15.15
CA PRO A 92 -11.96 15.54 -14.08
C PRO A 92 -11.17 15.34 -12.78
N GLU A 93 -11.77 15.68 -11.64
CA GLU A 93 -11.17 15.49 -10.33
C GLU A 93 -10.80 14.00 -10.10
N GLY A 94 -9.54 13.75 -9.75
CA GLY A 94 -8.98 12.41 -9.54
C GLY A 94 -8.45 11.73 -10.81
N SER A 95 -8.65 12.30 -12.00
CA SER A 95 -8.15 11.73 -13.27
C SER A 95 -6.74 12.18 -13.64
N GLU A 96 -6.25 13.22 -12.97
CA GLU A 96 -4.97 13.88 -13.18
C GLU A 96 -3.79 12.92 -13.28
N LEU A 97 -3.71 12.02 -12.30
CA LEU A 97 -2.63 11.04 -12.17
C LEU A 97 -2.65 10.05 -13.33
N VAL A 98 -3.83 9.50 -13.62
CA VAL A 98 -4.01 8.49 -14.68
C VAL A 98 -3.60 9.08 -16.01
N VAL A 99 -4.05 10.31 -16.28
CA VAL A 99 -3.77 11.02 -17.51
C VAL A 99 -2.28 11.31 -17.68
N ALA A 100 -1.63 11.81 -16.64
CA ALA A 100 -0.19 12.08 -16.67
C ALA A 100 0.62 10.80 -16.92
N MET A 101 0.24 9.68 -16.30
CA MET A 101 0.86 8.38 -16.53
C MET A 101 0.64 7.89 -17.96
N THR A 102 -0.58 8.00 -18.49
CA THR A 102 -0.93 7.63 -19.86
C THR A 102 -0.09 8.41 -20.88
N CYS A 103 0.07 9.72 -20.69
CA CYS A 103 0.94 10.54 -21.55
C CYS A 103 2.39 10.07 -21.52
N LEU A 104 2.96 9.81 -20.33
CA LEU A 104 4.34 9.34 -20.20
C LEU A 104 4.56 7.98 -20.87
N ILE A 105 3.60 7.07 -20.72
CA ILE A 105 3.63 5.75 -21.37
C ILE A 105 3.55 5.89 -22.89
N ALA A 106 2.74 6.84 -23.37
CA ALA A 106 2.62 7.16 -24.79
C ALA A 106 3.81 7.98 -25.36
N GLY A 107 4.80 8.35 -24.52
CA GLY A 107 5.94 9.18 -24.92
C GLY A 107 5.59 10.66 -25.14
N LEU A 108 4.49 11.13 -24.57
CA LEU A 108 4.00 12.51 -24.66
C LEU A 108 4.32 13.31 -23.38
N PRO A 109 4.34 14.65 -23.46
CA PRO A 109 4.40 15.48 -22.26
C PRO A 109 3.24 15.17 -21.31
N PRO A 110 3.46 15.06 -19.97
CA PRO A 110 2.42 14.78 -18.99
C PRO A 110 1.54 16.02 -18.71
N THR A 111 0.94 16.59 -19.74
CA THR A 111 0.05 17.76 -19.66
C THR A 111 -1.37 17.39 -20.07
N TRP A 112 -2.36 18.13 -19.57
CA TRP A 112 -3.76 17.90 -19.94
C TRP A 112 -4.01 18.16 -21.44
N ALA A 113 -3.30 19.11 -22.03
CA ALA A 113 -3.38 19.38 -23.47
C ALA A 113 -2.95 18.18 -24.32
N ALA A 114 -1.79 17.58 -24.01
CA ALA A 114 -1.29 16.40 -24.72
C ALA A 114 -2.20 15.19 -24.52
N ALA A 115 -2.77 15.06 -23.32
CA ALA A 115 -3.74 14.01 -23.02
C ALA A 115 -5.02 14.15 -23.84
N ARG A 116 -5.57 15.36 -23.94
CA ARG A 116 -6.77 15.62 -24.75
C ARG A 116 -6.53 15.33 -26.22
N GLU A 117 -5.36 15.69 -26.76
CA GLU A 117 -4.98 15.36 -28.12
C GLU A 117 -4.90 13.84 -28.33
N LEU A 118 -4.28 13.12 -27.38
CA LEU A 118 -4.21 11.67 -27.40
C LEU A 118 -5.61 11.03 -27.35
N LEU A 119 -6.48 11.49 -26.45
CA LEU A 119 -7.86 10.99 -26.32
C LEU A 119 -8.71 11.32 -27.56
N ALA A 120 -8.62 12.55 -28.08
CA ALA A 120 -9.37 12.99 -29.26
C ALA A 120 -8.95 12.26 -30.54
N SER A 121 -7.71 11.77 -30.61
CA SER A 121 -7.23 10.99 -31.76
C SER A 121 -7.91 9.63 -31.91
N GLY A 122 -8.60 9.14 -30.88
CA GLY A 122 -9.15 7.77 -30.84
C GLY A 122 -8.09 6.66 -30.78
N SER A 123 -6.80 7.01 -30.94
CA SER A 123 -5.69 6.04 -30.98
C SER A 123 -5.12 5.70 -29.60
N ALA A 124 -5.61 6.33 -28.53
CA ALA A 124 -5.10 6.12 -27.19
C ALA A 124 -5.12 4.62 -26.76
N PRO A 125 -6.21 3.87 -26.98
CA PRO A 125 -6.26 2.45 -26.62
C PRO A 125 -5.21 1.62 -27.38
N ASP A 126 -5.08 1.82 -28.69
CA ASP A 126 -4.13 1.08 -29.54
C ASP A 126 -2.67 1.40 -29.18
N ARG A 127 -2.37 2.68 -28.93
CA ARG A 127 -1.04 3.12 -28.48
C ARG A 127 -0.68 2.56 -27.12
N LEU A 128 -1.62 2.52 -26.18
CA LEU A 128 -1.38 1.92 -24.86
C LEU A 128 -1.25 0.39 -24.94
N ALA A 129 -2.08 -0.27 -25.74
CA ALA A 129 -2.05 -1.73 -25.92
C ALA A 129 -0.76 -2.22 -26.59
N SER A 130 -0.16 -1.39 -27.45
CA SER A 130 1.10 -1.69 -28.15
C SER A 130 2.35 -1.38 -27.33
N VAL A 131 2.23 -0.71 -26.17
CA VAL A 131 3.40 -0.43 -25.32
C VAL A 131 3.86 -1.70 -24.62
N ASN A 132 5.11 -2.09 -24.89
CA ASN A 132 5.78 -3.12 -24.13
C ASN A 132 6.39 -2.50 -22.85
N PRO A 133 5.97 -2.90 -21.63
CA PRO A 133 6.50 -2.33 -20.39
C PRO A 133 8.02 -2.53 -20.23
N ARG A 134 8.58 -3.57 -20.85
CA ARG A 134 10.01 -3.88 -20.79
C ARG A 134 10.87 -2.98 -21.69
N SER A 135 10.25 -2.27 -22.64
CA SER A 135 10.95 -1.33 -23.52
C SER A 135 10.89 0.12 -23.03
N LEU A 136 10.23 0.38 -21.91
CA LEU A 136 10.20 1.72 -21.31
C LEU A 136 11.59 2.05 -20.73
N SER A 137 12.07 3.26 -20.99
CA SER A 137 13.37 3.71 -20.47
C SER A 137 13.30 3.96 -18.96
N ASP A 138 14.46 3.87 -18.30
CA ASP A 138 14.58 4.19 -16.87
C ASP A 138 14.12 5.62 -16.54
N ASP A 139 14.30 6.56 -17.48
CA ASP A 139 13.81 7.94 -17.36
C ASP A 139 12.27 8.00 -17.29
N VAL A 140 11.57 7.21 -18.11
CA VAL A 140 10.10 7.10 -18.04
C VAL A 140 9.67 6.53 -16.70
N PHE A 141 10.32 5.48 -16.20
CA PHE A 141 10.02 4.94 -14.86
C PHE A 141 10.28 5.95 -13.74
N LYS A 142 11.37 6.72 -13.84
CA LYS A 142 11.67 7.78 -12.88
C LYS A 142 10.59 8.85 -12.88
N LYS A 143 10.14 9.28 -14.06
CA LYS A 143 9.02 10.23 -14.23
C LYS A 143 7.72 9.67 -13.66
N LEU A 144 7.35 8.42 -14.00
CA LEU A 144 6.16 7.76 -13.47
C LEU A 144 6.15 7.70 -11.93
N ARG A 145 7.30 7.36 -11.31
CA ARG A 145 7.43 7.38 -9.84
C ARG A 145 7.32 8.78 -9.25
N ALA A 146 7.82 9.81 -9.95
CA ALA A 146 7.69 11.19 -9.51
C ALA A 146 6.22 11.62 -9.52
N VAL A 147 5.47 11.30 -10.59
CA VAL A 147 4.03 11.59 -10.69
C VAL A 147 3.23 10.84 -9.62
N ALA A 148 3.56 9.57 -9.37
CA ALA A 148 2.89 8.76 -8.34
C ALA A 148 3.08 9.32 -6.92
N LYS A 149 4.21 9.96 -6.65
CA LYS A 149 4.51 10.55 -5.34
C LYS A 149 3.93 11.95 -5.18
N ASN A 150 3.82 12.69 -6.27
CA ASN A 150 3.29 14.04 -6.28
C ASN A 150 2.54 14.29 -7.61
N PRO A 151 1.19 14.13 -7.63
CA PRO A 151 0.40 14.34 -8.84
C PRO A 151 0.23 15.84 -9.20
N ASP A 152 0.43 16.74 -8.23
CA ASP A 152 0.14 18.18 -8.37
C ASP A 152 1.00 18.95 -9.41
N PRO A 153 2.34 18.83 -9.46
CA PRO A 153 3.16 19.81 -10.17
C PRO A 153 3.15 19.69 -11.70
N LEU A 154 2.57 18.64 -12.29
CA LEU A 154 2.62 18.43 -13.75
C LEU A 154 1.40 18.99 -14.48
N ILE A 155 0.29 19.21 -13.78
CA ILE A 155 -0.94 19.77 -14.36
C ILE A 155 -0.97 21.29 -14.28
N ASP A 156 -0.12 21.86 -13.43
CA ASP A 156 0.00 23.31 -13.28
C ASP A 156 0.57 23.98 -14.55
N ALA A 157 1.31 23.26 -15.41
CA ALA A 157 1.70 23.81 -16.72
C ALA A 157 0.49 24.11 -17.64
N SER A 158 -0.61 23.36 -17.51
CA SER A 158 -1.87 23.66 -18.19
C SER A 158 -2.69 24.77 -17.53
N ARG A 159 -2.46 25.07 -16.24
CA ARG A 159 -3.03 26.24 -15.56
C ARG A 159 -2.21 27.52 -15.79
N ALA A 160 -0.88 27.40 -15.86
CA ALA A 160 0.05 28.51 -16.07
C ALA A 160 0.03 29.08 -17.49
N SER A 161 -0.40 28.29 -18.50
CA SER A 161 -0.66 28.79 -19.86
C SER A 161 -1.90 29.71 -19.95
N ARG A 162 -2.58 30.01 -18.83
CA ARG A 162 -3.70 30.96 -18.73
C ARG A 162 -3.25 32.38 -18.40
N LEU A 163 -2.07 32.81 -18.86
CA LEU A 163 -1.87 34.25 -19.00
C LEU A 163 -2.83 34.74 -20.10
N PRO A 164 -3.64 35.78 -19.84
CA PRO A 164 -4.49 36.32 -20.88
C PRO A 164 -3.57 36.88 -21.97
N THR A 165 -3.61 36.29 -23.15
CA THR A 165 -3.28 37.01 -24.38
C THR A 165 -4.33 38.10 -24.51
N ILE A 166 -4.14 39.21 -23.80
CA ILE A 166 -4.88 40.44 -24.05
C ILE A 166 -4.45 40.86 -25.44
N GLU A 167 -5.38 40.75 -26.38
CA GLU A 167 -5.32 41.42 -27.67
C GLU A 167 -4.96 42.90 -27.44
N ILE A 168 -3.76 43.30 -27.84
CA ILE A 168 -3.48 44.70 -28.15
C ILE A 168 -3.08 44.74 -29.61
N LEU A 169 -4.09 44.70 -30.47
CA LEU A 169 -3.99 45.15 -31.86
C LEU A 169 -5.39 45.50 -32.37
N ALA A 170 -5.87 46.70 -31.98
CA ALA A 170 -6.77 47.52 -32.79
C ALA A 170 -6.96 48.93 -32.16
N LYS A 171 -6.00 49.83 -32.39
CA LYS A 171 -6.18 51.17 -32.98
C LYS A 171 -4.89 51.97 -32.92
#